data_AF-A0A662Q5R1-F1
#
_entry.id   AF-A0A662Q5R1-F1
#
_cell.length_a   1.000
_cell.length_b   1.000
_cell.length_c   1.000
_cell.angle_alpha   90.00
_cell.angle_beta   90.00
_cell.angle_gamma   90.00
#
_symmetry.space_group_name_H-M   'P 1'
#
loop_
_entity.id
_entity.type
_entity.pdbx_description
1 polymer ?
#
loop_
_entity_poly.entity_id
_entity_poly.type
_entity_poly.pdbx_seq_one_letter_code
_entity_poly.pdbx_strand_id
1 'polypeptide(L)'
;MRIRLVKQFMDEEIVEAVIQALQNEKAVMGESVFKFEEELARYFGVKYAVTTSSGTHALQFALMAVGVKAGKKVVTTPYSFIATANSVIHAGGIPVFADVR
;
A
#
# COMPACT_ATOMS: atom_id res chain seq x y z
N MET A 1 -15.34 22.62 8.78
CA MET A 1 -14.97 21.90 10.02
C MET A 1 -13.75 22.59 10.63
N ARG A 2 -13.81 23.09 11.88
CA ARG A 2 -12.74 23.92 12.47
C ARG A 2 -11.51 23.12 12.95
N ILE A 3 -11.65 21.81 13.14
CA ILE A 3 -10.55 20.90 13.48
C ILE A 3 -10.51 19.81 12.41
N ARG A 4 -9.36 19.58 11.79
CA ARG A 4 -9.16 18.56 10.76
C ARG A 4 -8.58 17.29 11.39
N LEU A 5 -9.09 16.12 10.99
CA LEU A 5 -8.53 14.82 11.40
C LEU A 5 -7.20 14.51 10.73
N VAL A 6 -7.05 14.89 9.45
CA VAL A 6 -5.83 14.69 8.66
C VAL A 6 -5.48 16.01 7.98
N LYS A 7 -4.19 16.35 7.95
CA LYS A 7 -3.64 17.46 7.18
C LYS A 7 -2.92 16.87 5.97
N GLN A 8 -3.20 17.39 4.77
CA GLN A 8 -2.39 17.10 3.60
C GLN A 8 -1.07 17.86 3.72
N PHE A 9 0.03 17.15 3.53
CA PHE A 9 1.36 17.76 3.39
C PHE A 9 1.61 17.94 1.89
N MET A 10 1.71 19.20 1.46
CA MET A 10 1.88 19.62 0.07
C MET A 10 2.69 20.91 0.09
N ASP A 11 3.97 20.78 0.41
CA ASP A 11 4.94 21.87 0.38
C ASP A 11 5.51 22.06 -1.03
N GLU A 12 6.40 23.05 -1.18
CA GLU A 12 7.03 23.38 -2.47
C GLU A 12 7.81 22.19 -3.04
N GLU A 13 8.46 21.41 -2.17
CA GLU A 13 9.22 20.22 -2.57
C GLU A 13 8.31 19.17 -3.26
N ILE A 14 7.15 18.85 -2.67
CA ILE A 14 6.21 17.90 -3.29
C ILE A 14 5.67 18.46 -4.61
N VAL A 15 5.35 19.76 -4.67
CA VAL A 15 4.82 20.40 -5.89
C VAL A 15 5.84 20.33 -7.02
N GLU A 16 7.11 20.64 -6.74
CA GLU A 16 8.19 20.56 -7.71
C GLU A 16 8.41 19.12 -8.20
N ALA A 17 8.41 18.13 -7.30
CA ALA A 17 8.56 16.72 -7.66
C ALA A 17 7.43 16.26 -8.61
N VAL A 18 6.19 16.68 -8.37
CA VAL A 18 5.05 16.37 -9.26
C VAL A 18 5.21 17.02 -10.63
N ILE A 19 5.62 18.29 -10.69
CA ILE A 19 5.86 18.99 -11.97
C ILE A 19 6.96 18.29 -12.76
N GLN A 20 8.06 17.94 -12.10
CA GLN A 20 9.17 17.21 -12.73
C GLN A 20 8.72 15.86 -13.28
N ALA A 21 7.93 15.09 -12.53
CA ALA A 21 7.38 13.84 -13.01
C ALA A 21 6.48 14.03 -14.24
N LEU A 22 5.60 15.04 -14.23
CA LEU A 22 4.72 15.30 -15.36
C LEU A 22 5.46 15.72 -16.64
N GLN A 23 6.58 16.44 -16.50
CA GLN A 23 7.32 16.97 -17.64
C GLN A 23 8.36 16.00 -18.20
N ASN A 24 8.98 15.19 -17.33
CA ASN A 24 10.22 14.48 -17.66
C ASN A 24 10.15 12.95 -17.49
N GLU A 25 9.08 12.40 -16.91
CA GLU A 25 8.96 10.96 -16.65
C GLU A 25 8.02 10.24 -17.63
N LYS A 26 7.99 8.91 -17.52
CA LYS A 26 7.03 8.06 -18.23
C LYS A 26 5.74 7.92 -17.43
N ALA A 27 4.61 7.94 -18.13
CA ALA A 27 3.29 7.72 -17.54
C ALA A 27 3.13 6.34 -16.86
N VAL A 28 3.90 5.34 -17.30
CA VAL A 28 3.91 4.00 -16.72
C VAL A 28 5.36 3.60 -16.47
N MET A 29 5.64 3.13 -15.24
CA MET A 29 6.97 2.67 -14.81
C MET A 29 8.07 3.73 -15.06
N GLY A 30 7.83 4.96 -14.60
CA GLY A 30 8.83 6.04 -14.55
C GLY A 30 10.00 5.70 -13.61
N GLU A 31 11.12 6.38 -13.80
CA GLU A 31 12.36 6.14 -13.05
C GLU A 31 12.19 6.47 -11.55
N SER A 32 11.45 7.52 -11.24
CA SER A 32 11.04 7.91 -9.88
C SER A 32 10.37 6.78 -9.08
N VAL A 33 9.65 5.87 -9.73
CA VAL A 33 9.05 4.70 -9.06
C VAL A 33 10.14 3.78 -8.51
N PHE A 34 11.13 3.44 -9.34
CA PHE A 34 12.21 2.54 -8.95
C PHE A 34 13.13 3.18 -7.91
N LYS A 35 13.45 4.47 -8.05
CA LYS A 35 14.22 5.22 -7.04
C LYS A 35 13.51 5.22 -5.69
N PHE A 36 12.20 5.45 -5.69
CA PHE A 36 11.40 5.43 -4.48
C PHE A 36 11.36 4.03 -3.85
N GLU A 37 11.27 2.97 -4.65
CA GLU A 37 11.36 1.58 -4.17
C GLU A 37 12.72 1.26 -3.55
N GLU A 38 13.82 1.70 -4.16
CA GLU A 38 15.17 1.55 -3.59
C GLU A 38 15.32 2.29 -2.26
N GLU A 39 14.81 3.53 -2.19
CA GLU A 39 14.81 4.33 -0.97
C GLU A 39 13.96 3.70 0.14
N LEU A 40 12.77 3.21 -0.20
CA LEU A 40 11.90 2.48 0.72
C LEU A 40 12.58 1.22 1.25
N ALA A 41 13.21 0.43 0.37
CA ALA A 41 13.92 -0.78 0.76
C ALA A 41 15.05 -0.47 1.76
N ARG A 42 15.84 0.59 1.49
CA ARG A 42 16.86 1.09 2.42
C ARG A 42 16.26 1.58 3.73
N TYR A 43 15.20 2.38 3.68
CA TYR A 43 14.55 2.96 4.85
C TYR A 43 14.02 1.88 5.82
N PHE A 44 13.38 0.84 5.29
CA PHE A 44 12.84 -0.26 6.09
C PHE A 44 13.87 -1.36 6.41
N GLY A 45 15.09 -1.30 5.85
CA GLY A 45 16.10 -2.34 6.04
C GLY A 45 15.74 -3.70 5.42
N VAL A 46 14.97 -3.68 4.32
CA VAL A 46 14.54 -4.90 3.60
C VAL A 46 15.27 -5.04 2.28
N LYS A 47 15.36 -6.26 1.76
CA LYS A 47 16.04 -6.54 0.49
C LYS A 47 15.29 -5.95 -0.72
N TYR A 48 13.96 -5.89 -0.65
CA TYR A 48 13.10 -5.44 -1.74
C TYR A 48 11.92 -4.64 -1.18
N ALA A 49 11.51 -3.60 -1.90
CA ALA A 49 10.24 -2.91 -1.72
C ALA A 49 9.55 -2.80 -3.08
N VAL A 50 8.21 -2.86 -3.09
CA VAL A 50 7.40 -2.75 -4.31
C VAL A 50 6.23 -1.82 -4.01
N THR A 51 6.12 -0.79 -4.84
CA THR A 51 5.02 0.17 -4.78
C THR A 51 3.79 -0.37 -5.49
N THR A 52 2.63 0.04 -5.01
CA THR A 52 1.35 -0.35 -5.61
C THR A 52 0.42 0.86 -5.59
N SER A 53 -0.71 0.77 -6.29
CA SER A 53 -1.65 1.90 -6.36
C SER A 53 -2.39 2.18 -5.04
N SER A 54 -2.36 1.27 -4.06
CA SER A 54 -2.92 1.50 -2.72
C SER A 54 -2.43 0.47 -1.71
N GLY A 55 -2.56 0.78 -0.41
CA GLY A 55 -2.29 -0.20 0.65
C GLY A 55 -3.15 -1.47 0.56
N THR A 56 -4.37 -1.37 0.02
CA THR A 56 -5.23 -2.54 -0.21
C THR A 56 -4.63 -3.50 -1.25
N HIS A 57 -4.10 -2.96 -2.36
CA HIS A 57 -3.42 -3.77 -3.38
C HIS A 57 -2.11 -4.36 -2.87
N ALA A 58 -1.34 -3.61 -2.09
CA ALA A 58 -0.14 -4.13 -1.43
C ALA A 58 -0.47 -5.37 -0.59
N LEU A 59 -1.51 -5.31 0.26
CA LEU A 59 -1.94 -6.45 1.07
C LEU A 59 -2.49 -7.60 0.22
N GLN A 60 -3.29 -7.30 -0.81
CA GLN A 60 -3.83 -8.31 -1.72
C GLN A 60 -2.69 -9.11 -2.39
N PHE A 61 -1.72 -8.42 -2.99
CA PHE A 61 -0.60 -9.09 -3.67
C PHE A 61 0.29 -9.85 -2.70
N ALA A 62 0.53 -9.31 -1.49
CA ALA A 62 1.24 -10.04 -0.44
C ALA A 62 0.54 -11.35 -0.08
N LEU A 63 -0.79 -11.33 0.08
CA LEU A 63 -1.60 -12.52 0.37
C LEU A 63 -1.57 -13.54 -0.77
N MET A 64 -1.66 -13.08 -2.02
CA MET A 64 -1.52 -13.95 -3.19
C MET A 64 -0.12 -14.60 -3.26
N ALA A 65 0.94 -13.83 -2.97
CA ALA A 65 2.31 -14.31 -2.98
C ALA A 65 2.57 -15.42 -1.94
N VAL A 66 1.89 -15.36 -0.78
CA VAL A 66 1.96 -16.42 0.25
C VAL A 66 0.97 -17.56 0.02
N GLY A 67 0.28 -17.59 -1.12
CA GLY A 67 -0.56 -18.71 -1.55
C GLY A 67 -2.02 -18.65 -1.05
N VAL A 68 -2.53 -17.47 -0.68
CA VAL A 68 -3.96 -17.29 -0.45
C VAL A 68 -4.71 -17.47 -1.78
N LYS A 69 -5.80 -18.25 -1.71
CA LYS A 69 -6.66 -18.60 -2.84
C LYS A 69 -8.04 -19.01 -2.32
N ALA A 70 -8.97 -19.26 -3.24
CA ALA A 70 -10.33 -19.73 -2.95
C ALA A 70 -10.38 -20.77 -1.82
N GLY A 71 -11.22 -20.50 -0.81
CA GLY A 71 -11.44 -21.39 0.35
C GLY A 71 -10.39 -21.30 1.46
N LYS A 72 -9.28 -20.56 1.27
CA LYS A 72 -8.25 -20.39 2.30
C LYS A 72 -8.73 -19.39 3.37
N LYS A 73 -8.79 -19.84 4.62
CA LYS A 73 -9.08 -18.97 5.77
C LYS A 73 -7.84 -18.17 6.16
N VAL A 74 -8.00 -16.87 6.40
CA VAL A 74 -6.95 -15.97 6.86
C VAL A 74 -7.41 -15.29 8.14
N VAL A 75 -6.66 -15.48 9.22
CA VAL A 75 -6.97 -14.85 10.50
C VAL A 75 -6.57 -13.37 10.46
N THR A 76 -7.44 -12.50 10.95
CA THR A 76 -7.19 -11.05 11.06
C THR A 76 -7.98 -10.45 12.23
N THR A 77 -7.79 -9.15 12.51
CA THR A 77 -8.49 -8.43 13.58
C THR A 77 -9.80 -7.79 13.08
N PRO A 78 -10.88 -7.76 13.89
CA PRO A 78 -12.07 -6.97 13.59
C PRO A 78 -11.86 -5.47 13.85
N TYR A 79 -10.77 -5.07 14.52
CA TYR A 79 -10.48 -3.68 14.91
C TYR A 79 -9.33 -3.08 14.08
N SER A 80 -9.58 -2.92 12.78
CA SER A 80 -8.71 -2.25 11.82
C SER A 80 -9.56 -1.53 10.77
N PHE A 81 -8.94 -0.79 9.85
CA PHE A 81 -9.65 -0.29 8.68
C PHE A 81 -10.06 -1.46 7.76
N ILE A 82 -11.24 -1.34 7.13
CA ILE A 82 -11.86 -2.42 6.33
C ILE A 82 -10.95 -2.98 5.22
N ALA A 83 -10.02 -2.17 4.71
CA ALA A 83 -9.03 -2.58 3.72
C ALA A 83 -8.29 -3.87 4.11
N THR A 84 -8.01 -4.09 5.39
CA THR A 84 -7.32 -5.29 5.90
C THR A 84 -8.12 -6.57 5.64
N ALA A 85 -9.45 -6.55 5.85
CA ALA A 85 -10.29 -7.71 5.59
C ALA A 85 -10.62 -7.84 4.10
N ASN A 86 -10.85 -6.71 3.42
CA ASN A 86 -11.13 -6.70 1.98
C ASN A 86 -9.96 -7.23 1.15
N SER A 87 -8.71 -6.97 1.54
CA SER A 87 -7.55 -7.54 0.84
C SER A 87 -7.52 -9.07 0.87
N VAL A 88 -8.05 -9.70 1.94
CA VAL A 88 -8.21 -11.16 2.00
C VAL A 88 -9.23 -11.64 0.97
N ILE A 89 -10.38 -10.96 0.89
CA ILE A 89 -11.44 -11.27 -0.08
C ILE A 89 -10.92 -11.08 -1.51
N HIS A 90 -10.21 -9.99 -1.79
CA HIS A 90 -9.63 -9.72 -3.11
C HIS A 90 -8.55 -10.72 -3.52
N ALA A 91 -7.81 -11.30 -2.55
CA ALA A 91 -6.91 -12.42 -2.78
C ALA A 91 -7.63 -13.78 -2.94
N GLY A 92 -8.97 -13.81 -2.85
CA GLY A 92 -9.80 -15.01 -2.94
C GLY A 92 -9.92 -15.80 -1.63
N GLY A 93 -9.38 -15.29 -0.51
CA GLY A 93 -9.47 -15.93 0.80
C GLY A 93 -10.78 -15.63 1.55
N ILE A 94 -10.90 -16.20 2.74
CA ILE A 94 -12.01 -15.98 3.68
C ILE A 94 -11.42 -15.36 4.95
N PRO A 95 -11.76 -14.11 5.30
CA PRO A 95 -11.30 -13.52 6.56
C PRO A 95 -11.98 -14.21 7.74
N VAL A 96 -11.19 -14.52 8.77
CA VAL A 96 -11.66 -15.04 10.05
C VAL A 96 -11.20 -14.08 11.13
N PHE A 97 -12.13 -13.46 11.82
CA PHE A 97 -11.81 -12.47 12.84
C PHE A 97 -11.41 -13.12 14.16
N ALA A 98 -10.27 -12.70 14.70
CA ALA A 98 -9.85 -12.96 16.07
C ALA A 98 -10.04 -11.68 16.88
N ASP A 99 -10.82 -11.76 17.97
CA ASP A 99 -11.22 -10.60 18.77
C ASP A 99 -10.03 -9.90 19.44
N VAL A 100 -10.19 -8.62 19.76
CA VAL A 100 -9.18 -7.80 20.43
C VAL A 100 -9.45 -7.71 21.94
N ARG A 101 -8.41 -7.45 22.73
CA ARG A 101 -8.52 -7.22 24.18
C ARG A 101 -8.39 -5.74 24.51
#